data_AF-A0A9P3UA87-F1
#
_entry.id   AF-A0A9P3UA87-F1
#
_cell.length_a   1.000
_cell.length_b   1.000
_cell.length_c   1.000
_cell.angle_alpha   90.00
_cell.angle_beta   90.00
_cell.angle_gamma   90.00
#
_symmetry.space_group_name_H-M   'P 1'
#
loop_
_entity.id
_entity.type
_entity.pdbx_description
1 polymer ?
#
loop_
_entity_poly.entity_id
_entity_poly.type
_entity_poly.pdbx_seq_one_letter_code
_entity_poly.pdbx_strand_id
1 'polypeptide(L)'
;LLSPFPAPPVGTLPASSAFLTRVPLRVGRRTRVDSRSSHVSKRAVTLRATAEGSGGNPGSGDGETFVGVYGPWKIEDSDRTEVFLYRAGLVTASLSFLLAASSAFLPADSPLLPLALPALDPLFALGAAGLGTSLFLIHIYVTPIKRALQLLWLVGVVGAVALAAGYAGREGVGVVEYVVGHGGGVWAVGPLFAALTGLVFKEGLCYGKLEASLLVFVIPTLLLGHLSGFMDVTFEKGLLAVWMALFAVFAARKFTQPVKDDIGDKSVFIFQALPEQQQQELLARLNMQTRDSE
;
A
#
# COMPACT_ATOMS: atom_id res chain seq x y z
N LEU A 1 23.62 31.07 53.44
CA LEU A 1 24.61 29.99 53.69
C LEU A 1 24.83 29.28 52.36
N LEU A 2 25.50 29.94 51.40
CA LEU A 2 26.96 29.95 51.20
C LEU A 2 27.55 28.55 50.90
N SER A 3 27.35 28.15 49.64
CA SER A 3 28.39 27.72 48.68
C SER A 3 29.12 26.35 48.88
N PRO A 4 29.87 25.88 47.86
CA PRO A 4 29.66 24.56 47.23
C PRO A 4 30.98 23.75 47.20
N PHE A 5 31.05 22.51 46.68
CA PHE A 5 32.32 21.87 46.26
C PHE A 5 31.99 20.49 45.61
N PRO A 6 32.83 19.90 44.73
CA PRO A 6 33.35 20.41 43.46
C PRO A 6 33.14 19.43 42.28
N ALA A 7 33.35 19.92 41.06
CA ALA A 7 33.82 19.13 39.89
C ALA A 7 35.28 19.55 39.58
N PRO A 8 36.06 18.93 38.67
CA PRO A 8 36.02 17.63 37.97
C PRO A 8 37.38 16.86 38.15
N PRO A 9 37.78 15.95 37.23
CA PRO A 9 38.71 16.44 36.21
C PRO A 9 38.39 16.00 34.78
N VAL A 10 38.75 16.91 33.87
CA VAL A 10 38.77 16.76 32.41
C VAL A 10 39.83 15.73 32.03
N GLY A 11 39.38 14.61 31.46
CA GLY A 11 40.23 13.61 30.82
C GLY A 11 40.49 14.00 29.36
N THR A 12 41.77 14.21 29.07
CA THR A 12 42.37 14.49 27.78
C THR A 12 42.02 13.47 26.69
N LEU A 13 41.57 13.97 25.53
CA LEU A 13 41.54 13.25 24.26
C LEU A 13 42.98 12.93 23.81
N PRO A 14 43.31 11.67 23.45
CA PRO A 14 44.46 11.41 22.60
C PRO A 14 44.06 11.59 21.13
N ALA A 15 44.77 12.51 20.49
CA ALA A 15 44.92 12.57 19.04
C ALA A 15 45.82 11.42 18.54
N SER A 16 45.66 11.08 17.26
CA SER A 16 46.33 10.01 16.49
C SER A 16 45.51 8.72 16.45
N SER A 17 45.23 8.12 15.30
CA SER A 17 45.96 8.15 14.03
C SER A 17 45.00 7.85 12.89
N ALA A 18 45.15 8.61 11.82
CA ALA A 18 44.64 8.25 10.50
C ALA A 18 45.12 6.84 10.15
N PHE A 19 44.18 5.89 10.03
CA PHE A 19 44.39 4.68 9.25
C PHE A 19 43.41 4.74 8.07
N LEU A 20 43.82 5.50 7.07
CA LEU A 20 43.30 5.41 5.71
C LEU A 20 43.73 4.05 5.13
N THR A 21 43.01 2.99 5.45
CA THR A 21 43.08 1.76 4.66
C THR A 21 42.31 2.01 3.35
N ARG A 22 43.08 2.48 2.36
CA ARG A 22 42.72 2.47 0.94
C ARG A 22 42.23 1.08 0.56
N VAL A 23 40.91 0.92 0.41
CA VAL A 23 40.36 -0.19 -0.35
C VAL A 23 40.64 0.08 -1.83
N PRO A 24 41.37 -0.78 -2.56
CA PRO A 24 41.63 -0.56 -3.97
C PRO A 24 40.31 -0.67 -4.75
N LEU A 25 39.93 0.43 -5.39
CA LEU A 25 38.96 0.46 -6.48
C LEU A 25 39.49 -0.43 -7.61
N ARG A 26 39.03 -1.67 -7.67
CA ARG A 26 39.24 -2.56 -8.81
C ARG A 26 38.27 -2.12 -9.90
N VAL A 27 38.76 -1.27 -10.81
CA VAL A 27 38.12 -0.94 -12.08
C VAL A 27 37.97 -2.23 -12.88
N GLY A 28 36.76 -2.81 -12.82
CA GLY A 28 36.33 -3.94 -13.61
C GLY A 28 36.09 -3.51 -15.05
N ARG A 29 36.89 -4.09 -15.93
CA ARG A 29 36.87 -4.06 -17.40
C ARG A 29 35.45 -4.10 -17.97
N ARG A 30 35.09 -3.09 -18.78
CA ARG A 30 33.90 -3.08 -19.66
C ARG A 30 33.94 -4.29 -20.59
N THR A 31 33.07 -5.27 -20.37
CA THR A 31 32.71 -6.26 -21.39
C THR A 31 31.51 -5.73 -22.16
N ARG A 32 31.77 -5.44 -23.44
CA ARG A 32 30.79 -5.14 -24.48
C ARG A 32 29.87 -6.34 -24.63
N VAL A 33 28.59 -6.18 -24.33
CA VAL A 33 27.54 -7.17 -24.66
C VAL A 33 26.78 -6.62 -25.85
N ASP A 34 26.81 -7.38 -26.94
CA ASP A 34 26.19 -7.05 -28.21
C ASP A 34 24.68 -6.88 -28.09
N SER A 35 24.20 -5.83 -28.74
CA SER A 35 22.79 -5.53 -28.94
C SER A 35 22.14 -6.58 -29.84
N ARG A 36 21.26 -7.41 -29.29
CA ARG A 36 20.21 -8.07 -30.09
C ARG A 36 18.94 -7.24 -29.99
N SER A 37 18.68 -6.51 -31.08
CA SER A 37 17.41 -5.85 -31.36
C SER A 37 16.29 -6.90 -31.42
N SER A 38 15.45 -6.93 -30.39
CA SER A 38 14.11 -7.54 -30.49
C SER A 38 13.13 -6.44 -30.90
N HIS A 39 12.75 -6.45 -32.17
CA HIS A 39 11.66 -5.64 -32.70
C HIS A 39 10.36 -5.98 -31.95
N VAL A 40 9.99 -5.14 -30.99
CA VAL A 40 8.62 -5.11 -30.45
C VAL A 40 7.79 -4.31 -31.44
N SER A 41 6.99 -5.05 -32.20
CA SER A 41 6.03 -4.54 -33.18
C SER A 41 5.09 -3.53 -32.51
N LYS A 42 5.21 -2.26 -32.90
CA LYS A 42 4.20 -1.23 -32.61
C LYS A 42 2.95 -1.59 -33.41
N ARG A 43 2.00 -2.29 -32.79
CA ARG A 43 0.66 -2.47 -33.36
C ARG A 43 -0.01 -1.09 -33.39
N ALA A 44 -0.15 -0.54 -34.58
CA ALA A 44 -1.02 0.60 -34.83
C ALA A 44 -2.44 0.20 -34.43
N VAL A 45 -3.00 0.90 -33.44
CA VAL A 45 -4.41 0.80 -33.08
C VAL A 45 -5.18 1.62 -34.12
N THR A 46 -5.73 0.94 -35.12
CA THR A 46 -6.63 1.56 -36.09
C THR A 46 -7.97 1.80 -35.39
N LEU A 47 -8.23 3.05 -34.97
CA LEU A 47 -9.55 3.50 -34.52
C LEU A 47 -10.51 3.43 -35.72
N ARG A 48 -11.34 2.39 -35.75
CA ARG A 48 -12.42 2.25 -36.73
C ARG A 48 -13.64 2.94 -36.15
N ALA A 49 -13.99 4.10 -36.71
CA ALA A 49 -15.29 4.72 -36.48
C ALA A 49 -16.37 3.84 -37.11
N THR A 50 -17.34 3.37 -36.33
CA THR A 50 -18.55 2.72 -36.83
C THR A 50 -19.75 3.54 -36.42
N ALA A 51 -20.42 4.08 -37.44
CA ALA A 51 -21.72 4.73 -37.39
C ALA A 51 -22.84 3.72 -37.04
N GLU A 52 -23.95 4.27 -36.53
CA GLU A 52 -25.16 3.58 -36.10
C GLU A 52 -25.78 2.65 -37.16
N GLY A 53 -26.40 1.56 -36.68
CA GLY A 53 -27.24 0.68 -37.48
C GLY A 53 -27.81 -0.49 -36.68
N SER A 54 -29.11 -0.39 -36.37
CA SER A 54 -29.96 -1.38 -35.71
C SER A 54 -29.89 -2.79 -36.30
N GLY A 55 -29.90 -3.83 -35.44
CA GLY A 55 -30.09 -5.23 -35.85
C GLY A 55 -29.44 -6.21 -34.88
N GLY A 56 -30.24 -6.81 -34.00
CA GLY A 56 -29.77 -7.79 -33.02
C GLY A 56 -29.30 -9.10 -33.63
N ASN A 57 -28.24 -9.67 -33.04
CA ASN A 57 -27.96 -11.09 -33.04
C ASN A 57 -27.24 -11.45 -31.71
N PRO A 58 -27.71 -12.43 -30.92
CA PRO A 58 -27.05 -12.83 -29.69
C PRO A 58 -26.05 -13.95 -29.98
N GLY A 59 -24.75 -13.67 -29.83
CA GLY A 59 -23.74 -14.71 -29.80
C GLY A 59 -22.37 -14.29 -30.31
N SER A 60 -21.53 -13.76 -29.40
CA SER A 60 -20.10 -14.12 -29.22
C SER A 60 -19.36 -13.00 -28.46
N GLY A 61 -19.07 -13.26 -27.18
CA GLY A 61 -17.87 -12.76 -26.48
C GLY A 61 -17.66 -11.26 -26.24
N ASP A 62 -18.58 -10.36 -26.57
CA ASP A 62 -18.30 -8.93 -26.42
C ASP A 62 -18.74 -8.40 -25.04
N GLY A 63 -17.76 -8.13 -24.18
CA GLY A 63 -17.98 -7.59 -22.83
C GLY A 63 -18.68 -6.22 -22.84
N GLU A 64 -19.34 -5.89 -21.72
CA GLU A 64 -19.99 -4.60 -21.48
C GLU A 64 -19.02 -3.44 -21.82
N THR A 65 -19.48 -2.50 -22.65
CA THR A 65 -18.71 -1.32 -23.07
C THR A 65 -19.10 -0.13 -22.20
N PHE A 66 -18.10 0.50 -21.59
CA PHE A 66 -18.27 1.67 -20.74
C PHE A 66 -17.87 2.94 -21.50
N VAL A 67 -18.57 4.05 -21.21
CA VAL A 67 -18.21 5.37 -21.74
C VAL A 67 -17.26 6.03 -20.74
N GLY A 68 -16.00 6.23 -21.14
CA GLY A 68 -14.99 6.94 -20.36
C GLY A 68 -14.78 8.37 -20.84
N VAL A 69 -14.02 9.16 -20.06
CA VAL A 69 -13.68 10.56 -20.35
C VAL A 69 -12.97 10.71 -21.69
N TYR A 70 -12.08 9.77 -22.04
CA TYR A 70 -11.30 9.81 -23.28
C TYR A 70 -11.81 8.86 -24.37
N GLY A 71 -13.00 8.28 -24.19
CA GLY A 71 -13.64 7.37 -25.14
C GLY A 71 -14.11 6.05 -24.52
N PRO A 72 -14.70 5.16 -25.34
CA PRO A 72 -15.23 3.90 -24.85
C PRO A 72 -14.11 2.94 -24.45
N TRP A 73 -14.35 2.17 -23.39
CA TRP A 73 -13.43 1.14 -22.92
C TRP A 73 -14.19 -0.11 -22.48
N LYS A 74 -13.49 -1.23 -22.39
CA LYS A 74 -14.04 -2.53 -21.99
C LYS A 74 -13.21 -3.09 -20.83
N ILE A 75 -13.81 -4.00 -20.08
CA ILE A 75 -13.11 -4.77 -19.04
C ILE A 75 -12.61 -6.06 -19.67
N GLU A 76 -11.29 -6.24 -19.69
CA GLU A 76 -10.64 -7.46 -20.16
C GLU A 76 -10.50 -8.50 -19.03
N ASP A 77 -10.26 -9.77 -19.41
CA ASP A 77 -10.07 -10.86 -18.44
C ASP A 77 -8.83 -10.68 -17.55
N SER A 78 -7.80 -9.98 -18.06
CA SER A 78 -6.65 -9.58 -17.25
C SER A 78 -7.07 -8.65 -16.12
N ASP A 79 -7.94 -7.68 -16.39
CA ASP A 79 -8.42 -6.74 -15.38
C ASP A 79 -9.23 -7.47 -14.30
N ARG A 80 -10.06 -8.45 -14.70
CA ARG A 80 -10.81 -9.27 -13.74
C ARG A 80 -9.88 -10.05 -12.81
N THR A 81 -8.79 -10.58 -13.36
CA THR A 81 -7.77 -11.30 -12.60
C THR A 81 -7.03 -10.37 -11.65
N GLU A 82 -6.65 -9.18 -12.11
CA GLU A 82 -5.99 -8.17 -11.28
C GLU A 82 -6.88 -7.70 -10.14
N VAL A 83 -8.16 -7.41 -10.41
CA VAL A 83 -9.14 -7.03 -9.39
C VAL A 83 -9.38 -8.18 -8.39
N PHE A 84 -9.48 -9.42 -8.88
CA PHE A 84 -9.62 -10.57 -8.00
C PHE A 84 -8.44 -10.69 -7.03
N LEU A 85 -7.21 -10.63 -7.54
CA LEU A 85 -6.00 -10.71 -6.73
C LEU A 85 -5.84 -9.50 -5.79
N TYR A 86 -6.22 -8.30 -6.24
CA TYR A 86 -6.30 -7.09 -5.40
C TYR A 86 -7.24 -7.31 -4.20
N ARG A 87 -8.46 -7.80 -4.45
CA ARG A 87 -9.45 -8.08 -3.40
C ARG A 87 -8.99 -9.21 -2.49
N ALA A 88 -8.40 -10.27 -3.03
CA ALA A 88 -7.87 -11.39 -2.26
C ALA A 88 -6.74 -10.95 -1.32
N GLY A 89 -5.82 -10.11 -1.79
CA GLY A 89 -4.78 -9.50 -0.96
C GLY A 89 -5.35 -8.68 0.19
N LEU A 90 -6.42 -7.92 -0.09
CA LEU A 90 -7.05 -7.04 0.90
C LEU A 90 -7.80 -7.83 1.98
N VAL A 91 -8.51 -8.88 1.56
CA VAL A 91 -9.16 -9.83 2.48
C VAL A 91 -8.13 -10.55 3.33
N THR A 92 -7.00 -10.96 2.73
CA THR A 92 -5.89 -11.60 3.47
C THR A 92 -5.30 -10.65 4.51
N ALA A 93 -5.09 -9.38 4.16
CA ALA A 93 -4.62 -8.35 5.07
C ALA A 93 -5.59 -8.13 6.24
N SER A 94 -6.88 -8.00 5.92
CA SER A 94 -7.94 -7.81 6.92
C SER A 94 -8.07 -9.01 7.86
N LEU A 95 -8.16 -10.22 7.32
CA LEU A 95 -8.31 -11.42 8.13
C LEU A 95 -7.10 -11.67 9.04
N SER A 96 -5.89 -11.49 8.52
CA SER A 96 -4.68 -11.68 9.32
C SER A 96 -4.59 -10.65 10.45
N PHE A 97 -4.95 -9.39 10.16
CA PHE A 97 -5.05 -8.34 11.18
C PHE A 97 -6.10 -8.66 12.24
N LEU A 98 -7.30 -9.09 11.84
CA LEU A 98 -8.37 -9.45 12.78
C LEU A 98 -7.92 -10.56 13.72
N LEU A 99 -7.34 -11.63 13.18
CA LEU A 99 -6.85 -12.76 13.98
C LEU A 99 -5.76 -12.34 14.96
N ALA A 100 -4.80 -11.51 14.52
CA ALA A 100 -3.73 -11.02 15.39
C ALA A 100 -4.28 -10.07 16.48
N ALA A 101 -5.12 -9.11 16.10
CA ALA A 101 -5.69 -8.12 17.00
C ALA A 101 -6.65 -8.72 18.03
N SER A 102 -7.33 -9.83 17.71
CA SER A 102 -8.16 -10.57 18.66
C SER A 102 -7.40 -11.00 19.92
N SER A 103 -6.08 -11.23 19.83
CA SER A 103 -5.25 -11.58 21.00
C SER A 103 -5.26 -10.50 22.08
N ALA A 104 -5.42 -9.22 21.73
CA ALA A 104 -5.44 -8.10 22.67
C ALA A 104 -6.67 -8.10 23.61
N PHE A 105 -7.70 -8.89 23.25
CA PHE A 105 -8.95 -9.03 23.99
C PHE A 105 -9.04 -10.36 24.76
N LEU A 106 -8.03 -11.23 24.65
CA LEU A 106 -7.98 -12.45 25.45
C LEU A 106 -7.65 -12.13 26.92
N PRO A 107 -8.32 -12.79 27.87
CA PRO A 107 -7.90 -12.79 29.28
C PRO A 107 -6.48 -13.34 29.44
N ALA A 108 -5.74 -12.82 30.43
CA ALA A 108 -4.35 -13.23 30.68
C ALA A 108 -4.23 -14.73 31.07
N ASP A 109 -5.28 -15.31 31.63
CA ASP A 109 -5.41 -16.71 32.00
C ASP A 109 -6.00 -17.59 30.88
N SER A 110 -6.21 -17.03 29.68
CA SER A 110 -6.80 -17.77 28.56
C SER A 110 -5.90 -18.92 28.09
N PRO A 111 -6.44 -20.13 27.92
CA PRO A 111 -5.68 -21.26 27.37
C PRO A 111 -5.32 -21.06 25.88
N LEU A 112 -5.90 -20.06 25.21
CA LEU A 112 -5.62 -19.72 23.81
C LEU A 112 -4.38 -18.83 23.66
N LEU A 113 -3.95 -18.13 24.71
CA LEU A 113 -2.83 -17.19 24.65
C LEU A 113 -1.50 -17.86 24.22
N PRO A 114 -1.13 -19.06 24.70
CA PRO A 114 0.07 -19.76 24.24
C PRO A 114 0.05 -20.14 22.75
N LEU A 115 -1.13 -20.26 22.14
CA LEU A 115 -1.30 -20.50 20.71
C LEU A 115 -1.31 -19.19 19.91
N ALA A 116 -1.87 -18.12 20.48
CA ALA A 116 -2.00 -16.83 19.82
C ALA A 116 -0.65 -16.12 19.68
N LEU A 117 0.18 -16.09 20.74
CA LEU A 117 1.44 -15.33 20.75
C LEU A 117 2.41 -15.75 19.63
N PRO A 118 2.71 -17.05 19.42
CA PRO A 118 3.60 -17.46 18.33
C PRO A 118 3.01 -17.21 16.93
N ALA A 119 1.69 -17.05 16.82
CA ALA A 119 1.01 -16.81 15.55
C ALA A 119 1.02 -15.33 15.14
N LEU A 120 1.34 -14.39 16.04
CA LEU A 120 1.26 -12.95 15.77
C LEU A 120 2.18 -12.51 14.62
N ASP A 121 3.46 -12.90 14.65
CA ASP A 121 4.44 -12.51 13.64
C ASP A 121 4.13 -13.14 12.25
N PRO A 122 3.78 -14.44 12.15
CA PRO A 122 3.27 -15.01 10.90
C PRO A 122 2.03 -14.31 10.36
N LEU A 123 1.05 -13.98 11.22
CA LEU A 123 -0.15 -13.24 10.82
C LEU A 123 0.20 -11.82 10.37
N PHE A 124 1.10 -11.13 11.05
CA PHE A 124 1.60 -9.83 10.63
C PHE A 124 2.28 -9.91 9.26
N ALA A 125 3.16 -10.89 9.04
CA ALA A 125 3.84 -11.09 7.76
C ALA A 125 2.85 -11.42 6.64
N LEU A 126 1.86 -12.28 6.90
CA LEU A 126 0.80 -12.62 5.95
C LEU A 126 -0.05 -11.39 5.62
N GLY A 127 -0.39 -10.59 6.63
CA GLY A 127 -1.13 -9.35 6.45
C GLY A 127 -0.36 -8.31 5.64
N ALA A 128 0.94 -8.16 5.91
CA ALA A 128 1.85 -7.31 5.17
C ALA A 128 1.97 -7.75 3.69
N ALA A 129 2.08 -9.05 3.43
CA ALA A 129 2.13 -9.60 2.08
C ALA A 129 0.80 -9.40 1.33
N GLY A 130 -0.34 -9.61 2.00
CA GLY A 130 -1.67 -9.33 1.44
C GLY A 130 -1.83 -7.86 1.06
N LEU A 131 -1.45 -6.94 1.95
CA LEU A 131 -1.47 -5.50 1.68
C LEU A 131 -0.56 -5.14 0.51
N GLY A 132 0.66 -5.68 0.45
CA GLY A 132 1.59 -5.48 -0.65
C GLY A 132 0.97 -5.92 -1.98
N THR A 133 0.40 -7.13 -2.02
CA THR A 133 -0.30 -7.67 -3.20
C THR A 133 -1.37 -6.70 -3.69
N SER A 134 -2.21 -6.18 -2.79
CA SER A 134 -3.21 -5.17 -3.14
C SER A 134 -2.59 -3.88 -3.68
N LEU A 135 -1.51 -3.37 -3.07
CA LEU A 135 -0.84 -2.14 -3.52
C LEU A 135 -0.16 -2.26 -4.89
N PHE A 136 0.29 -3.45 -5.29
CA PHE A 136 0.83 -3.65 -6.64
C PHE A 136 -0.27 -3.65 -7.71
N LEU A 137 -1.40 -4.27 -7.38
CA LEU A 137 -2.54 -4.48 -8.30
C LEU A 137 -3.61 -3.38 -8.26
N ILE A 138 -3.48 -2.43 -7.32
CA ILE A 138 -4.45 -1.34 -7.22
C ILE A 138 -4.39 -0.44 -8.46
N HIS A 139 -5.57 -0.13 -9.00
CA HIS A 139 -5.72 0.82 -10.09
C HIS A 139 -5.84 2.23 -9.51
N ILE A 140 -4.76 3.01 -9.58
CA ILE A 140 -4.74 4.42 -9.17
C ILE A 140 -4.22 5.22 -10.36
N TYR A 141 -4.99 6.22 -10.82
CA TYR A 141 -4.60 7.06 -11.97
C TYR A 141 -3.35 7.89 -11.73
N VAL A 142 -3.07 8.24 -10.48
CA VAL A 142 -1.94 9.09 -10.08
C VAL A 142 -0.76 8.20 -9.71
N THR A 143 0.08 7.89 -10.70
CA THR A 143 1.27 7.02 -10.53
C THR A 143 2.18 7.44 -9.36
N PRO A 144 2.50 8.73 -9.13
CA PRO A 144 3.31 9.14 -7.98
C PRO A 144 2.73 8.71 -6.63
N ILE A 145 1.40 8.82 -6.46
CA ILE A 145 0.71 8.40 -5.23
C ILE A 145 0.80 6.88 -5.07
N LYS A 146 0.54 6.11 -6.14
CA LYS A 146 0.70 4.65 -6.12
C LYS A 146 2.10 4.23 -5.67
N ARG A 147 3.14 4.87 -6.22
CA ARG A 147 4.55 4.59 -5.87
C ARG A 147 4.89 4.99 -4.45
N ALA A 148 4.37 6.12 -3.96
CA ALA A 148 4.55 6.53 -2.57
C ALA A 148 3.98 5.48 -1.60
N LEU A 149 2.78 4.95 -1.86
CA LEU A 149 2.18 3.89 -1.03
C LEU A 149 3.00 2.60 -1.05
N GLN A 150 3.49 2.19 -2.23
CA GLN A 150 4.36 1.02 -2.36
C GLN A 150 5.69 1.20 -1.62
N LEU A 151 6.26 2.41 -1.64
CA LEU A 151 7.48 2.73 -0.91
C LEU A 151 7.23 2.70 0.60
N LEU A 152 6.14 3.31 1.08
CA LEU A 152 5.75 3.27 2.48
C LEU A 152 5.57 1.83 2.99
N TRP A 153 4.90 0.98 2.20
CA TRP A 153 4.78 -0.44 2.49
C TRP A 153 6.15 -1.11 2.57
N LEU A 154 7.02 -0.91 1.58
CA LEU A 154 8.36 -1.51 1.56
C LEU A 154 9.20 -1.06 2.75
N VAL A 155 9.19 0.23 3.08
CA VAL A 155 9.91 0.79 4.23
C VAL A 155 9.40 0.16 5.52
N GLY A 156 8.08 0.01 5.69
CA GLY A 156 7.51 -0.63 6.87
C GLY A 156 7.82 -2.13 6.98
N VAL A 157 7.86 -2.87 5.86
CA VAL A 157 8.29 -4.27 5.83
C VAL A 157 9.77 -4.40 6.21
N VAL A 158 10.63 -3.58 5.60
CA VAL A 158 12.07 -3.56 5.92
C VAL A 158 12.28 -3.15 7.38
N GLY A 159 11.51 -2.18 7.88
CA GLY A 159 11.53 -1.76 9.27
C GLY A 159 11.14 -2.89 10.23
N ALA A 160 10.09 -3.66 9.92
CA ALA A 160 9.71 -4.84 10.70
C ALA A 160 10.82 -5.90 10.74
N VAL A 161 11.47 -6.18 9.60
CA VAL A 161 12.60 -7.13 9.53
C VAL A 161 13.79 -6.62 10.33
N ALA A 162 14.12 -5.33 10.23
CA ALA A 162 15.19 -4.73 11.02
C ALA A 162 14.89 -4.76 12.52
N LEU A 163 13.62 -4.59 12.90
CA LEU A 163 13.17 -4.67 14.28
C LEU A 163 13.30 -6.10 14.82
N ALA A 164 12.88 -7.10 14.02
CA ALA A 164 13.02 -8.53 14.33
C ALA A 164 14.49 -8.93 14.54
N ALA A 165 15.38 -8.53 13.62
CA ALA A 165 16.80 -8.85 13.70
C ALA A 165 17.58 -8.01 14.73
N GLY A 166 16.96 -6.92 15.21
CA GLY A 166 17.61 -5.90 16.03
C GLY A 166 17.12 -5.91 17.48
N TYR A 167 16.14 -5.05 17.78
CA TYR A 167 15.69 -4.84 19.16
C TYR A 167 14.84 -6.00 19.67
N ALA A 168 13.81 -6.42 18.90
CA ALA A 168 12.91 -7.50 19.30
C ALA A 168 13.68 -8.82 19.48
N GLY A 169 14.58 -9.14 18.54
CA GLY A 169 15.42 -10.34 18.63
C GLY A 169 16.38 -10.37 19.82
N ARG A 170 16.85 -9.21 20.31
CA ARG A 170 17.69 -9.14 21.53
C ARG A 170 16.90 -9.39 22.80
N GLU A 171 15.63 -8.98 22.82
CA GLU A 171 14.72 -9.18 23.94
C GLU A 171 14.04 -10.56 23.91
N GLY A 172 14.18 -11.29 22.81
CA GLY A 172 13.60 -12.63 22.64
C GLY A 172 12.09 -12.63 22.43
N VAL A 173 11.52 -11.50 22.01
CA VAL A 173 10.08 -11.31 21.75
C VAL A 173 9.82 -11.14 20.25
N GLY A 174 8.57 -11.38 19.85
CA GLY A 174 8.12 -11.15 18.46
C GLY A 174 8.07 -9.66 18.11
N VAL A 175 8.01 -9.35 16.80
CA VAL A 175 7.91 -7.96 16.31
C VAL A 175 6.65 -7.29 16.82
N VAL A 176 5.51 -7.98 16.77
CA VAL A 176 4.23 -7.43 17.21
C VAL A 176 4.25 -7.12 18.70
N GLU A 177 4.74 -8.08 19.50
CA GLU A 177 4.85 -7.94 20.95
C GLU A 177 5.80 -6.80 21.34
N TYR A 178 6.94 -6.68 20.65
CA TYR A 178 7.87 -5.58 20.85
C TYR A 178 7.23 -4.21 20.61
N VAL A 179 6.51 -4.05 19.48
CA VAL A 179 5.87 -2.77 19.14
C VAL A 179 4.82 -2.39 20.17
N VAL A 180 4.02 -3.35 20.67
CA VAL A 180 3.00 -3.11 21.70
C VAL A 180 3.64 -2.73 23.05
N GLY A 181 4.78 -3.34 23.39
CA GLY A 181 5.52 -3.00 24.61
C GLY A 181 6.31 -1.68 24.52
N HIS A 182 6.67 -1.27 23.30
CA HIS A 182 7.55 -0.13 23.03
C HIS A 182 6.98 0.75 21.92
N GLY A 183 6.30 1.85 22.31
CA GLY A 183 5.71 2.79 21.35
C GLY A 183 6.67 3.32 20.27
N GLY A 184 7.97 3.43 20.58
CA GLY A 184 9.01 3.80 19.61
C GLY A 184 9.13 2.81 18.43
N GLY A 185 8.73 1.56 18.58
CA GLY A 185 8.66 0.55 17.53
C GLY A 185 7.72 0.94 16.37
N VAL A 186 6.76 1.84 16.62
CA VAL A 186 5.87 2.39 15.59
C VAL A 186 6.66 3.13 14.51
N TRP A 187 7.84 3.70 14.78
CA TRP A 187 8.67 4.29 13.72
C TRP A 187 9.13 3.27 12.67
N ALA A 188 9.30 2.00 13.06
CA ALA A 188 9.73 0.95 12.15
C ALA A 188 8.58 0.40 11.31
N VAL A 189 7.42 0.16 11.91
CA VAL A 189 6.28 -0.50 11.24
C VAL A 189 5.19 0.49 10.77
N GLY A 190 5.16 1.70 11.31
CA GLY A 190 4.20 2.75 11.01
C GLY A 190 4.07 3.08 9.52
N PRO A 191 5.16 3.14 8.73
CA PRO A 191 5.06 3.34 7.28
C PRO A 191 4.19 2.29 6.56
N LEU A 192 4.18 1.03 7.01
CA LEU A 192 3.30 0.00 6.45
C LEU A 192 1.83 0.35 6.67
N PHE A 193 1.49 0.82 7.87
CA PHE A 193 0.13 1.23 8.20
C PHE A 193 -0.25 2.56 7.54
N ALA A 194 0.70 3.47 7.31
CA ALA A 194 0.47 4.65 6.48
C ALA A 194 0.11 4.27 5.02
N ALA A 195 0.73 3.22 4.48
CA ALA A 195 0.35 2.68 3.17
C ALA A 195 -1.07 2.11 3.17
N LEU A 196 -1.45 1.38 4.23
CA LEU A 196 -2.83 0.91 4.44
C LEU A 196 -3.81 2.10 4.53
N THR A 197 -3.51 3.11 5.33
CA THR A 197 -4.32 4.33 5.44
C THR A 197 -4.51 5.00 4.08
N GLY A 198 -3.47 5.08 3.25
CA GLY A 198 -3.57 5.64 1.90
C GLY A 198 -4.40 4.78 0.93
N LEU A 199 -4.33 3.45 1.05
CA LEU A 199 -5.22 2.55 0.31
C LEU A 199 -6.68 2.78 0.71
N VAL A 200 -6.95 2.84 2.01
CA VAL A 200 -8.31 3.03 2.53
C VAL A 200 -8.82 4.45 2.23
N PHE A 201 -7.94 5.45 2.20
CA PHE A 201 -8.26 6.82 1.79
C PHE A 201 -8.84 6.88 0.39
N LYS A 202 -8.25 6.13 -0.56
CA LYS A 202 -8.78 6.02 -1.93
C LYS A 202 -10.25 5.63 -1.91
N GLU A 203 -10.63 4.68 -1.07
CA GLU A 203 -11.97 4.11 -1.03
C GLU A 203 -12.94 4.97 -0.22
N GLY A 204 -12.49 5.51 0.91
CA GLY A 204 -13.31 6.31 1.80
C GLY A 204 -13.64 7.68 1.25
N LEU A 205 -12.61 8.47 0.97
CA LEU A 205 -12.77 9.88 0.62
C LEU A 205 -13.04 10.08 -0.87
N CYS A 206 -12.56 9.21 -1.76
CA CYS A 206 -12.83 9.36 -3.19
C CYS A 206 -14.15 8.70 -3.63
N TYR A 207 -14.60 7.62 -2.97
CA TYR A 207 -15.83 6.89 -3.35
C TYR A 207 -16.93 6.93 -2.28
N GLY A 208 -16.78 7.76 -1.25
CA GLY A 208 -17.82 8.03 -0.25
C GLY A 208 -18.16 6.84 0.65
N LYS A 209 -17.20 5.96 0.93
CA LYS A 209 -17.39 4.79 1.81
C LYS A 209 -17.14 5.19 3.26
N LEU A 210 -18.20 5.29 4.06
CA LEU A 210 -18.12 5.77 5.46
C LEU A 210 -17.12 4.95 6.30
N GLU A 211 -17.14 3.63 6.19
CA GLU A 211 -16.25 2.74 6.94
C GLU A 211 -14.77 3.00 6.64
N ALA A 212 -14.45 3.25 5.37
CA ALA A 212 -13.10 3.56 4.94
C ALA A 212 -12.70 4.98 5.36
N SER A 213 -13.61 5.95 5.27
CA SER A 213 -13.37 7.31 5.77
C SER A 213 -13.06 7.33 7.26
N LEU A 214 -13.77 6.53 8.07
CA LEU A 214 -13.49 6.41 9.51
C LEU A 214 -12.12 5.75 9.77
N LEU A 215 -11.78 4.68 9.03
CA LEU A 215 -10.48 4.03 9.13
C LEU A 215 -9.30 4.96 8.85
N VAL A 216 -9.45 5.92 7.94
CA VAL A 216 -8.42 6.93 7.64
C VAL A 216 -8.05 7.74 8.89
N PHE A 217 -8.97 7.93 9.82
CA PHE A 217 -8.70 8.63 11.08
C PHE A 217 -8.33 7.67 12.22
N VAL A 218 -8.99 6.51 12.30
CA VAL A 218 -8.76 5.54 13.39
C VAL A 218 -7.33 5.01 13.37
N ILE A 219 -6.81 4.63 12.20
CA ILE A 219 -5.47 4.01 12.10
C ILE A 219 -4.37 4.97 12.56
N PRO A 220 -4.26 6.22 12.03
CA PRO A 220 -3.23 7.14 12.48
C PRO A 220 -3.43 7.57 13.93
N THR A 221 -4.68 7.74 14.38
CA THR A 221 -4.96 8.13 15.76
C THR A 221 -4.44 7.08 16.75
N LEU A 222 -4.75 5.79 16.53
CA LEU A 222 -4.25 4.71 17.37
C LEU A 222 -2.71 4.68 17.38
N LEU A 223 -2.08 4.68 16.21
CA LEU A 223 -0.62 4.53 16.10
C LEU A 223 0.15 5.72 16.66
N LEU A 224 -0.32 6.95 16.43
CA LEU A 224 0.31 8.15 16.99
C LEU A 224 0.05 8.26 18.50
N GLY A 225 -1.13 7.84 18.96
CA GLY A 225 -1.44 7.72 20.38
C GLY A 225 -0.50 6.78 21.11
N HIS A 226 -0.32 5.59 20.54
CA HIS A 226 0.60 4.59 21.08
C HIS A 226 2.06 5.05 21.02
N LEU A 227 2.48 5.65 19.89
CA LEU A 227 3.83 6.20 19.73
C LEU A 227 4.16 7.30 20.75
N SER A 228 3.19 8.15 21.05
CA SER A 228 3.36 9.28 21.97
C SER A 228 3.17 8.91 23.44
N GLY A 229 2.55 7.76 23.74
CA GLY A 229 2.19 7.35 25.09
C GLY A 229 1.09 8.22 25.72
N PHE A 230 0.36 9.02 24.93
CA PHE A 230 -0.70 9.89 25.44
C PHE A 230 -2.01 9.16 25.74
N MET A 231 -2.19 7.93 25.23
CA MET A 231 -3.42 7.15 25.40
C MET A 231 -3.25 6.08 26.47
N ASP A 232 -4.30 5.87 27.28
CA ASP A 232 -4.35 4.70 28.14
C ASP A 232 -4.72 3.44 27.34
N VAL A 233 -4.43 2.27 27.93
CA VAL A 233 -4.65 0.95 27.31
C VAL A 233 -6.13 0.69 26.97
N THR A 234 -7.07 1.27 27.73
CA THR A 234 -8.50 1.10 27.46
C THR A 234 -8.89 1.82 26.18
N PHE A 235 -8.40 3.05 26.00
CA PHE A 235 -8.66 3.83 24.80
C PHE A 235 -7.99 3.21 23.56
N GLU A 236 -6.75 2.71 23.69
CA GLU A 236 -6.08 1.98 22.61
C GLU A 236 -6.88 0.73 22.20
N LYS A 237 -7.33 -0.09 23.16
CA LYS A 237 -8.17 -1.27 22.88
C LYS A 237 -9.50 -0.89 22.24
N GLY A 238 -10.11 0.21 22.67
CA GLY A 238 -11.34 0.72 22.07
C GLY A 238 -11.15 1.08 20.59
N LEU A 239 -10.11 1.85 20.27
CA LEU A 239 -9.76 2.20 18.89
C LEU A 239 -9.37 0.96 18.06
N LEU A 240 -8.66 0.00 18.66
CA LEU A 240 -8.32 -1.27 18.00
C LEU A 240 -9.58 -2.07 17.65
N ALA A 241 -10.56 -2.16 18.55
CA ALA A 241 -11.84 -2.83 18.28
C ALA A 241 -12.61 -2.14 17.13
N VAL A 242 -12.61 -0.80 17.12
CA VAL A 242 -13.20 -0.03 16.02
C VAL A 242 -12.48 -0.30 14.70
N TRP A 243 -11.14 -0.32 14.69
CA TRP A 243 -10.37 -0.67 13.51
C TRP A 243 -10.74 -2.07 13.01
N MET A 244 -10.74 -3.08 13.89
CA MET A 244 -11.14 -4.44 13.54
C MET A 244 -12.50 -4.48 12.85
N ALA A 245 -13.54 -3.88 13.48
CA ALA A 245 -14.88 -3.87 12.92
C ALA A 245 -14.95 -3.19 11.55
N LEU A 246 -14.35 -1.99 11.42
CA LEU A 246 -14.36 -1.26 10.16
C LEU A 246 -13.57 -1.97 9.06
N PHE A 247 -12.44 -2.60 9.39
CA PHE A 247 -11.61 -3.30 8.39
C PHE A 247 -12.27 -4.60 7.92
N ALA A 248 -13.02 -5.28 8.80
CA ALA A 248 -13.86 -6.41 8.42
C ALA A 248 -14.96 -5.97 7.45
N VAL A 249 -15.71 -4.90 7.77
CA VAL A 249 -16.76 -4.36 6.90
C VAL A 249 -16.19 -3.90 5.56
N PHE A 250 -15.07 -3.17 5.58
CA PHE A 250 -14.39 -2.71 4.38
C PHE A 250 -14.00 -3.87 3.45
N ALA A 251 -13.40 -4.93 3.99
CA ALA A 251 -13.04 -6.12 3.22
C ALA A 251 -14.27 -6.88 2.72
N ALA A 252 -15.31 -7.05 3.54
CA ALA A 252 -16.54 -7.75 3.17
C ALA A 252 -17.29 -7.05 2.01
N ARG A 253 -17.32 -5.71 2.00
CA ARG A 253 -17.97 -4.94 0.94
C ARG A 253 -17.29 -5.09 -0.42
N LYS A 254 -16.03 -5.53 -0.47
CA LYS A 254 -15.36 -5.84 -1.73
C LYS A 254 -16.01 -7.00 -2.48
N PHE A 255 -16.77 -7.88 -1.82
CA PHE A 255 -17.48 -8.95 -2.51
C PHE A 255 -18.72 -8.49 -3.27
N THR A 256 -19.35 -7.38 -2.84
CA THR A 256 -20.56 -6.84 -3.49
C THR A 256 -20.25 -5.70 -4.45
N GLN A 257 -19.03 -5.16 -4.44
CA GLN A 257 -18.59 -4.08 -5.31
C GLN A 257 -18.46 -4.57 -6.78
N PRO A 258 -19.00 -3.84 -7.77
CA PRO A 258 -18.74 -4.08 -9.18
C PRO A 258 -17.25 -4.01 -9.54
N VAL A 259 -16.79 -4.86 -10.45
CA VAL A 259 -15.37 -4.89 -10.88
C VAL A 259 -14.92 -3.55 -11.46
N LYS A 260 -15.80 -2.89 -12.23
CA LYS A 260 -15.53 -1.57 -12.84
C LYS A 260 -15.16 -0.51 -11.81
N ASP A 261 -15.70 -0.59 -10.59
CA ASP A 261 -15.49 0.43 -9.56
C ASP A 261 -14.09 0.32 -8.93
N ASP A 262 -13.47 -0.87 -8.93
CA ASP A 262 -12.09 -1.04 -8.46
C ASP A 262 -11.05 -0.62 -9.51
N ILE A 263 -11.39 -0.76 -10.80
CA ILE A 263 -10.57 -0.32 -11.94
C ILE A 263 -10.65 1.19 -12.10
N GLY A 264 -11.86 1.74 -12.04
CA GLY A 264 -12.16 3.11 -12.43
C GLY A 264 -12.28 3.28 -13.95
N ASP A 265 -12.22 4.52 -14.44
CA ASP A 265 -12.25 4.86 -15.85
C ASP A 265 -10.94 4.47 -16.55
N LYS A 266 -11.00 3.34 -17.26
CA LYS A 266 -9.84 2.81 -17.99
C LYS A 266 -9.36 3.73 -19.11
N SER A 267 -10.23 4.57 -19.67
CA SER A 267 -9.86 5.50 -20.73
C SER A 267 -8.77 6.47 -20.30
N VAL A 268 -8.68 6.79 -19.00
CA VAL A 268 -7.61 7.63 -18.42
C VAL A 268 -6.25 6.94 -18.53
N PHE A 269 -6.18 5.64 -18.23
CA PHE A 269 -4.93 4.87 -18.36
C PHE A 269 -4.52 4.70 -19.82
N ILE A 270 -5.50 4.46 -20.71
CA ILE A 270 -5.26 4.38 -22.15
C ILE A 270 -4.71 5.71 -22.67
N PHE A 271 -5.33 6.83 -22.29
CA PHE A 271 -4.89 8.17 -22.65
C PHE A 271 -3.47 8.48 -22.17
N GLN A 272 -3.18 8.22 -20.88
CA GLN A 272 -1.84 8.45 -20.31
C GLN A 272 -0.75 7.59 -20.96
N ALA A 273 -1.10 6.44 -21.53
CA ALA A 273 -0.17 5.58 -22.25
C ALA A 273 0.13 6.02 -23.69
N LEU A 274 -0.67 6.94 -24.26
CA LEU A 274 -0.45 7.47 -25.61
C LEU A 274 0.78 8.41 -25.64
N PRO A 275 1.49 8.50 -26.79
CA PRO A 275 2.47 9.56 -27.02
C PRO A 275 1.83 10.95 -26.93
N GLU A 276 2.58 11.95 -26.46
CA GLU A 276 2.07 13.32 -26.24
C GLU A 276 1.37 13.92 -27.47
N GLN A 277 1.89 13.68 -28.67
CA GLN A 277 1.27 14.15 -29.92
C GLN A 277 -0.15 13.56 -30.12
N GLN A 278 -0.33 12.27 -29.83
CA GLN A 278 -1.62 11.59 -29.96
C GLN A 278 -2.59 12.02 -28.86
N GLN A 279 -2.08 12.30 -27.66
CA GLN A 279 -2.88 12.89 -26.58
C GLN A 279 -3.45 14.25 -27.00
N GLN A 280 -2.62 15.13 -27.58
CA GLN A 280 -3.06 16.45 -28.06
C GLN A 280 -4.09 16.33 -29.18
N GLU A 281 -3.89 15.42 -30.13
CA GLU A 281 -4.84 15.18 -31.21
C GLU A 281 -6.19 14.67 -30.69
N LEU A 282 -6.17 13.74 -29.73
CA LEU A 282 -7.40 13.23 -29.12
C LEU A 282 -8.15 14.31 -28.35
N LEU A 283 -7.44 15.14 -27.56
CA LEU A 283 -8.02 16.29 -26.88
C LEU A 283 -8.63 17.29 -27.86
N ALA A 284 -7.95 17.58 -28.97
CA ALA A 284 -8.46 18.48 -30.00
C ALA A 284 -9.75 17.94 -30.64
N ARG A 285 -9.81 16.64 -30.94
CA ARG A 285 -11.01 15.99 -31.49
C ARG A 285 -12.18 16.03 -30.52
N LEU A 286 -11.95 15.71 -29.24
CA LEU A 286 -12.99 15.76 -28.20
C LEU A 286 -13.54 17.19 -28.03
N ASN A 287 -12.67 18.20 -28.02
CA ASN A 287 -13.07 19.60 -27.92
C ASN A 287 -13.90 20.07 -29.13
N MET A 288 -13.59 19.60 -30.35
CA MET A 288 -14.41 19.90 -31.52
C MET A 288 -15.81 19.27 -31.39
N GLN A 289 -15.89 18.00 -30.99
CA GLN A 289 -17.16 17.31 -30.80
C GLN A 289 -18.05 17.97 -29.73
N THR A 290 -17.48 18.41 -28.62
CA THR A 290 -18.23 19.15 -27.58
C THR A 290 -18.79 20.46 -28.13
N ARG A 291 -18.03 21.20 -28.95
CA ARG A 291 -18.49 22.45 -29.56
C ARG A 291 -19.57 22.25 -30.63
N ASP A 292 -19.54 21.13 -31.34
CA ASP A 292 -20.53 20.80 -32.38
C ASP A 292 -21.85 20.26 -31.79
N SER A 293 -21.88 19.96 -30.48
CA SER A 293 -23.07 19.45 -29.77
C SER A 293 -23.75 20.47 -28.85
N GLU A 294 -23.21 21.68 -28.74
CA GLU A 294 -23.82 22.87 -28.11
C GLU A 294 -24.61 23.71 -29.14
#